data_AF-A0A3S2XVK9-F1
#
_entry.id   AF-A0A3S2XVK9-F1
#
_cell.length_a   1.000
_cell.length_b   1.000
_cell.length_c   1.000
_cell.angle_alpha   90.00
_cell.angle_beta   90.00
_cell.angle_gamma   90.00
#
_symmetry.space_group_name_H-M   'P 1'
#
loop_
_entity.id
_entity.type
_entity.pdbx_description
1 polymer ?
#
loop_
_entity_poly.entity_id
_entity_poly.type
_entity_poly.pdbx_seq_one_letter_code
_entity_poly.pdbx_strand_id
1 'polypeptide(L)'
;MSQPSPALIQYAREHRDPRNIALHCWGVPMVWMGLAWILVERMNPMPWALLLTGSLLQALGHVYEGRRPTQGLAGWLMAPLFVGLQGLNGLGWGHGRWAALELQAGPRRMRDLAL
;
A
#
# COMPACT_ATOMS: atom_id res chain seq x y z
N MET A 1 -6.05 -4.80 -23.66
CA MET A 1 -5.25 -4.81 -22.41
C MET A 1 -6.22 -4.89 -21.23
N SER A 2 -5.97 -5.74 -20.24
CA SER A 2 -6.86 -5.90 -19.08
C SER A 2 -6.82 -4.66 -18.17
N GLN A 3 -7.98 -4.06 -17.91
CA GLN A 3 -8.12 -2.93 -16.98
C GLN A 3 -7.81 -3.35 -15.54
N PRO A 4 -7.33 -2.44 -14.66
CA PRO A 4 -7.22 -2.70 -13.23
C PRO A 4 -8.59 -3.05 -12.61
N SER A 5 -8.60 -3.87 -11.56
CA SER A 5 -9.85 -4.24 -10.90
C SER A 5 -10.49 -3.03 -10.20
N PRO A 6 -11.83 -2.99 -10.08
CA PRO A 6 -12.51 -1.92 -9.34
C PRO A 6 -12.02 -1.78 -7.90
N ALA A 7 -11.69 -2.89 -7.23
CA ALA A 7 -11.14 -2.88 -5.88
C ALA A 7 -9.76 -2.22 -5.83
N LEU A 8 -8.87 -2.48 -6.79
CA LEU A 8 -7.55 -1.84 -6.83
C LEU A 8 -7.64 -0.36 -7.18
N ILE A 9 -8.58 0.02 -8.05
CA ILE A 9 -8.89 1.42 -8.35
C ILE A 9 -9.39 2.14 -7.10
N GLN A 10 -10.33 1.53 -6.36
CA GLN A 10 -10.84 2.10 -5.12
C GLN A 10 -9.73 2.23 -4.07
N TYR A 11 -8.85 1.23 -3.94
CA TYR A 11 -7.68 1.30 -3.07
C TYR A 11 -6.81 2.51 -3.44
N ALA A 12 -6.45 2.65 -4.72
CA ALA A 12 -5.64 3.76 -5.21
C ALA A 12 -6.32 5.13 -4.99
N ARG A 13 -7.64 5.23 -5.15
CA ARG A 13 -8.41 6.45 -4.85
C ARG A 13 -8.37 6.82 -3.38
N GLU A 14 -8.31 5.82 -2.51
CA GLU A 14 -8.22 6.00 -1.06
C GLU A 14 -6.82 6.37 -0.58
N HIS A 15 -5.80 6.16 -1.41
CA HIS A 15 -4.38 6.35 -1.10
C HIS A 15 -3.74 7.27 -2.14
N ARG A 16 -4.02 8.57 -2.05
CA ARG A 16 -3.53 9.58 -3.01
C ARG A 16 -2.48 10.52 -2.43
N ASP A 17 -2.29 10.55 -1.12
CA ASP A 17 -1.22 11.32 -0.51
C ASP A 17 0.13 10.64 -0.79
N PRO A 18 1.10 11.32 -1.42
CA PRO A 18 2.41 10.71 -1.72
C PRO A 18 3.15 10.24 -0.47
N ARG A 19 2.93 10.87 0.69
CA ARG A 19 3.51 10.45 1.98
C ARG A 19 2.91 9.12 2.44
N ASN A 20 1.58 9.00 2.31
CA ASN A 20 0.87 7.75 2.59
C ASN A 20 1.34 6.61 1.68
N ILE A 21 1.43 6.89 0.37
CA ILE A 21 1.91 5.92 -0.63
C ILE A 21 3.34 5.47 -0.30
N ALA A 22 4.23 6.40 0.06
CA ALA A 22 5.61 6.07 0.40
C ALA A 22 5.71 5.17 1.64
N LEU A 23 4.93 5.47 2.69
CA LEU A 23 4.90 4.66 3.91
C LEU A 23 4.30 3.27 3.68
N HIS A 24 3.29 3.15 2.82
CA HIS A 24 2.75 1.85 2.39
C HIS A 24 3.75 1.04 1.57
N CYS A 25 4.50 1.69 0.67
CA CYS A 25 5.51 1.04 -0.18
C CYS A 25 6.55 0.27 0.65
N TRP A 26 6.93 0.81 1.81
CA TRP A 26 7.84 0.14 2.75
C TRP A 26 7.11 -0.76 3.76
N GLY A 27 6.00 -0.29 4.31
CA GLY A 27 5.29 -1.00 5.37
C GLY A 27 4.65 -2.31 4.91
N VAL A 28 4.11 -2.35 3.68
CA VAL A 28 3.47 -3.56 3.13
C VAL A 28 4.46 -4.72 2.96
N PRO A 29 5.64 -4.56 2.30
CA PRO A 29 6.65 -5.60 2.26
C PRO A 29 7.11 -6.07 3.63
N MET A 30 7.30 -5.17 4.60
CA MET A 30 7.71 -5.54 5.96
C MET A 30 6.67 -6.41 6.65
N VAL A 31 5.38 -6.06 6.54
CA VAL A 31 4.29 -6.86 7.11
C VAL A 31 4.21 -8.24 6.46
N TRP A 32 4.21 -8.32 5.13
CA TRP A 32 4.13 -9.60 4.44
C TRP A 32 5.36 -10.49 4.67
N MET A 33 6.55 -9.89 4.73
CA MET A 33 7.79 -10.59 5.09
C MET A 33 7.73 -11.12 6.53
N GLY A 34 7.31 -10.29 7.49
CA GLY A 34 7.15 -10.67 8.89
C GLY A 34 6.14 -11.81 9.06
N LEU A 35 4.98 -11.72 8.40
CA LEU A 35 3.98 -12.79 8.41
C LEU A 35 4.52 -14.10 7.84
N ALA A 36 5.17 -14.06 6.68
CA ALA A 36 5.74 -15.25 6.06
C ALA A 36 6.82 -15.89 6.95
N TRP A 37 7.69 -15.08 7.56
CA TRP A 37 8.76 -15.58 8.41
C TRP A 37 8.25 -16.11 9.76
N ILE A 38 7.22 -15.51 10.38
CA ILE A 38 6.60 -16.07 11.60
C ILE A 38 6.14 -17.53 11.39
N LEU A 39 5.66 -17.87 10.19
CA LEU A 39 5.23 -19.24 9.88
C LEU A 39 6.38 -20.25 9.90
N VAL A 40 7.62 -19.79 9.74
CA VAL A 40 8.83 -20.63 9.72
C VAL A 40 9.55 -20.60 11.07
N GLU A 41 9.66 -19.44 11.72
CA GLU A 41 10.44 -19.25 12.95
C GLU A 41 9.70 -18.44 14.03
N ARG A 42 8.72 -19.05 14.69
CA ARG A 42 7.82 -18.36 15.64
C ARG A 42 8.51 -17.70 16.85
N MET A 43 9.64 -18.25 17.29
CA MET A 43 10.36 -17.78 18.49
C MET A 43 11.43 -16.71 18.18
N ASN A 44 11.67 -16.41 16.89
CA ASN A 44 12.58 -15.35 16.49
C ASN A 44 11.89 -13.98 16.69
N PRO A 45 12.51 -12.99 17.35
CA PRO A 45 11.90 -11.66 17.54
C PRO A 45 11.89 -10.81 16.25
N MET A 46 12.75 -11.09 15.28
CA MET A 46 12.88 -10.30 14.05
C MET A 46 11.58 -10.20 13.23
N PRO A 47 10.85 -11.29 12.92
CA PRO A 47 9.66 -11.17 12.09
C PRO A 47 8.50 -10.47 12.80
N TRP A 48 8.45 -10.51 14.14
CA TRP A 48 7.55 -9.66 14.94
C TRP A 48 7.92 -8.18 14.83
N ALA A 49 9.21 -7.84 14.89
CA ALA A 49 9.67 -6.47 14.69
C ALA A 49 9.27 -5.93 13.30
N LEU A 50 9.48 -6.72 12.24
CA LEU A 50 9.05 -6.36 10.88
C LEU A 50 7.53 -6.13 10.78
N LEU A 51 6.75 -7.04 11.37
CA LEU A 51 5.28 -6.94 11.39
C LEU A 51 4.82 -5.65 12.10
N LEU A 52 5.35 -5.37 13.28
CA LEU A 52 4.97 -4.21 14.09
C LEU A 52 5.42 -2.89 13.44
N THR A 53 6.67 -2.80 13.00
CA THR A 53 7.19 -1.60 12.33
C THR A 53 6.47 -1.35 11.00
N GLY A 54 6.27 -2.40 10.19
CA GLY A 54 5.55 -2.27 8.91
C GLY A 54 4.09 -1.85 9.11
N SER A 55 3.43 -2.34 10.16
CA SER A 55 2.07 -1.95 10.53
C SER A 55 2.01 -0.49 10.99
N LEU A 56 3.01 -0.04 11.78
CA LEU A 56 3.12 1.34 12.23
C LEU A 56 3.30 2.31 11.04
N LEU A 57 4.19 2.00 10.09
CA LEU A 57 4.40 2.83 8.91
C LEU A 57 3.09 3.00 8.12
N GLN A 58 2.36 1.91 7.86
CA GLN A 58 1.06 1.97 7.17
C GLN A 58 0.03 2.81 7.94
N ALA A 59 -0.07 2.61 9.25
CA ALA A 59 -0.96 3.38 10.11
C ALA A 59 -0.64 4.89 10.07
N LEU A 60 0.64 5.26 10.15
CA LEU A 60 1.09 6.64 10.00
C LEU A 60 0.78 7.21 8.60
N GLY A 61 0.88 6.37 7.56
CA GLY A 61 0.49 6.74 6.20
C GLY A 61 -0.96 7.23 6.13
N HIS A 62 -1.88 6.49 6.73
CA HIS A 62 -3.30 6.83 6.71
C HIS A 62 -3.64 8.15 7.44
N VAL A 63 -2.81 8.60 8.38
CA VAL A 63 -3.00 9.92 9.03
C VAL A 63 -3.01 11.04 7.99
N TYR A 64 -2.17 10.94 6.96
CA TYR A 64 -2.09 11.93 5.89
C TYR A 64 -3.33 11.96 4.98
N GLU A 65 -4.09 10.88 4.87
CA GLU A 65 -5.34 10.86 4.08
C GLU A 65 -6.50 11.55 4.82
N GLY A 66 -6.48 11.58 6.15
CA GLY A 66 -7.53 12.21 6.96
C GLY A 66 -8.89 11.53 6.95
N ARG A 67 -8.97 10.33 6.37
CA ARG A 67 -10.16 9.50 6.29
C ARG A 67 -9.80 8.06 6.58
N ARG A 68 -10.78 7.30 7.05
CA ARG A 68 -10.61 5.87 7.30
C ARG A 68 -10.71 5.09 5.99
N PRO A 69 -9.87 4.05 5.77
CA PRO A 69 -10.03 3.14 4.65
C PRO A 69 -11.40 2.45 4.68
N THR A 70 -12.05 2.30 3.54
CA THR A 70 -13.41 1.72 3.48
C THR A 70 -13.42 0.24 3.10
N GLN A 71 -12.30 -0.27 2.58
CA GLN A 71 -12.24 -1.61 1.98
C GLN A 71 -12.12 -2.77 2.99
N GLY A 72 -11.98 -2.48 4.29
CA GLY A 72 -11.89 -3.50 5.33
C GLY A 72 -10.86 -4.60 5.00
N LEU A 73 -11.27 -5.87 5.08
CA LEU A 73 -10.43 -7.03 4.76
C LEU A 73 -9.94 -7.03 3.31
N ALA A 74 -10.70 -6.51 2.34
CA ALA A 74 -10.26 -6.43 0.95
C ALA A 74 -9.03 -5.51 0.80
N GLY A 75 -8.92 -4.47 1.64
CA GLY A 75 -7.77 -3.58 1.68
C GLY A 75 -6.45 -4.31 1.96
N TRP A 76 -6.49 -5.39 2.76
CA TRP A 76 -5.30 -6.21 3.06
C TRP A 76 -4.76 -6.95 1.83
N LEU A 77 -5.62 -7.35 0.90
CA LEU A 77 -5.21 -7.95 -0.37
C LEU A 77 -4.83 -6.89 -1.40
N MET A 78 -5.51 -5.74 -1.40
CA MET A 78 -5.23 -4.68 -2.37
C MET A 78 -3.89 -3.98 -2.11
N ALA A 79 -3.47 -3.83 -0.84
CA ALA A 79 -2.20 -3.20 -0.48
C ALA A 79 -0.96 -3.86 -1.13
N PRO A 80 -0.70 -5.19 -0.99
CA PRO A 80 0.42 -5.85 -1.67
C PRO A 80 0.28 -5.86 -3.19
N LEU A 81 -0.94 -5.92 -3.73
CA LEU A 81 -1.14 -5.84 -5.18
C LEU A 81 -0.82 -4.44 -5.73
N PHE A 82 -1.20 -3.40 -5.00
CA PHE A 82 -0.87 -2.02 -5.34
C PHE A 82 0.64 -1.77 -5.28
N VAL A 83 1.29 -2.15 -4.17
CA VAL A 83 2.75 -1.99 -4.00
C VAL A 83 3.51 -2.86 -5.00
N GLY A 84 3.04 -4.08 -5.29
CA GLY A 84 3.61 -4.94 -6.31
C GLY A 84 3.53 -4.30 -7.71
N LEU A 85 2.36 -3.76 -8.08
CA LEU A 85 2.21 -3.05 -9.36
C LEU A 85 3.06 -1.76 -9.40
N GLN A 86 3.15 -1.02 -8.31
CA GLN A 86 4.00 0.15 -8.18
C GLN A 86 5.48 -0.20 -8.39
N GLY A 87 5.95 -1.28 -7.76
CA GLY A 87 7.31 -1.79 -7.90
C GLY A 87 7.60 -2.27 -9.32
N LEU A 88 6.70 -3.05 -9.92
CA LEU A 88 6.81 -3.47 -11.32
C LEU A 88 6.96 -2.27 -12.26
N ASN A 89 6.13 -1.24 -12.07
CA ASN A 89 6.23 0.00 -12.84
C ASN A 89 7.58 0.70 -12.65
N GLY A 90 8.10 0.74 -11.42
CA GLY A 90 9.44 1.27 -11.13
C GLY A 90 10.58 0.48 -11.80
N LEU A 91 10.38 -0.81 -12.04
CA LEU A 91 11.33 -1.69 -12.74
C LEU A 91 11.19 -1.68 -14.27
N GLY A 92 10.31 -0.84 -14.82
CA GLY A 92 10.09 -0.76 -16.28
C GLY A 92 8.99 -1.67 -16.82
N TRP A 93 8.26 -2.38 -15.95
CA TRP A 93 7.23 -3.35 -16.34
C TRP A 93 5.82 -2.87 -15.96
N GLY A 94 4.82 -3.21 -16.79
CA GLY A 94 3.43 -2.90 -16.45
C GLY A 94 3.05 -1.41 -16.48
N HIS A 95 3.85 -0.54 -17.13
CA HIS A 95 3.58 0.89 -17.29
C HIS A 95 2.15 1.21 -17.75
N GLY A 96 1.63 0.49 -18.75
CA GLY A 96 0.27 0.69 -19.23
C GLY A 96 -0.81 0.41 -18.18
N ARG A 97 -0.59 -0.59 -17.31
CA ARG A 97 -1.52 -0.92 -16.22
C ARG A 97 -1.44 0.10 -15.09
N TRP A 98 -0.24 0.53 -14.74
CA TRP A 98 -0.03 1.60 -13.76
C TRP A 98 -0.64 2.93 -14.22
N ALA A 99 -0.41 3.31 -15.48
CA ALA A 99 -1.00 4.50 -16.08
C ALA A 99 -2.53 4.45 -16.09
N ALA A 100 -3.12 3.31 -16.45
CA ALA A 100 -4.57 3.11 -16.40
C ALA A 100 -5.13 3.20 -14.97
N LEU A 101 -4.40 2.71 -13.97
CA LEU A 101 -4.79 2.82 -12.56
C LEU A 101 -4.72 4.27 -12.07
N GLU A 102 -3.61 4.97 -12.31
CA GLU A 102 -3.41 6.38 -11.95
C GLU A 102 -4.47 7.29 -12.59
N LEU A 103 -4.77 7.07 -13.88
CA LEU A 103 -5.83 7.80 -14.59
C LEU A 103 -7.19 7.63 -13.91
N GLN A 104 -7.55 6.41 -13.50
CA GLN A 104 -8.83 6.12 -12.85
C GLN A 104 -8.88 6.51 -11.37
N ALA A 105 -7.71 6.56 -10.71
CA ALA A 105 -7.57 6.95 -9.32
C ALA A 105 -7.63 8.47 -9.10
N GLY A 106 -7.41 9.27 -10.15
CA GLY A 106 -7.37 10.72 -10.09
C GLY A 106 -6.00 11.25 -9.63
N PRO A 107 -5.79 12.57 -9.45
CA PRO A 107 -4.48 13.14 -9.12
C PRO A 107 -4.02 12.80 -7.68
N ARG A 108 -2.71 12.82 -7.44
CA ARG A 108 -2.15 12.73 -6.08
C ARG A 108 -2.34 14.07 -5.38
N ARG A 109 -2.72 14.06 -4.11
CA ARG A 109 -3.00 15.27 -3.33
C ARG A 109 -2.36 15.14 -1.96
N MET A 110 -1.56 16.12 -1.56
CA MET A 110 -1.09 16.22 -0.19
C MET A 110 -2.13 16.93 0.65
N ARG A 111 -2.52 16.33 1.78
CA ARG A 111 -3.37 17.01 2.75
C ARG A 111 -2.57 18.10 3.47
N ASP A 112 -3.15 19.29 3.57
CA ASP A 112 -2.66 20.34 4.43
C ASP A 112 -2.93 19.99 5.91
N LEU A 113 -1.88 20.06 6.73
CA LEU A 113 -1.92 19.74 8.16
C LEU A 113 -1.85 21.00 9.03
N ALA A 114 -1.74 22.20 8.44
CA ALA A 114 -1.60 23.47 9.15
C ALA A 114 -2.95 24.07 9.64
N LEU A 115 -4.00 23.26 9.70
CA LEU A 115 -5.34 23.65 10.19
C LEU A 115 -5.57 23.17 11.63
#